data_AF-A0A2V8WP93-F1
#
_entry.id   AF-A0A2V8WP93-F1
#
_cell.length_a   1.000
_cell.length_b   1.000
_cell.length_c   1.000
_cell.angle_alpha   90.00
_cell.angle_beta   90.00
_cell.angle_gamma   90.00
#
_symmetry.space_group_name_H-M   'P 1'
#
loop_
_entity.id
_entity.type
_entity.pdbx_description
1 polymer ?
#
loop_
_entity_poly.entity_id
_entity_poly.type
_entity_poly.pdbx_seq_one_letter_code
_entity_poly.pdbx_strand_id
1 'polypeptide(L)'
;MIEWNKQTVQLKWWLSLILLVMACLFVYAVVFWIRSELFRSEYKEDIQKQGEVANKTLQGMMEAVARIKTYLFPRNRWPAVRVVSMRYQIFISNNFDAQVICEFAIKALRDPLHFWEFEVWVEPEADPAFLLDCLEFKVRDATGHPQTYLPCMESERRKKVMIYFLPQVESAEADPRTLSISYRWPRMFGRLDKRGQEYWQWYQVSDENAQSLKFEFYLEPGAGRALKCECVTPERPKESLQESTISRGSARWPGWIYEVPDAAPGEIRGLTDHQEALTRTRRTAPIQFLFAGHCLLP
;
A
#
# COMPACT_ATOMS: atom_id res chain seq x y z
N MET A 1 65.18 31.18 -58.23
CA MET A 1 65.18 32.02 -57.01
C MET A 1 63.70 32.28 -56.71
N ILE A 2 63.14 31.60 -55.71
CA ILE A 2 61.69 31.62 -55.43
C ILE A 2 61.42 32.79 -54.48
N GLU A 3 60.82 33.87 -54.99
CA GLU A 3 60.35 34.99 -54.17
C GLU A 3 59.18 34.54 -53.31
N TRP A 4 59.46 34.27 -52.03
CA TRP A 4 58.43 34.16 -51.01
C TRP A 4 57.80 35.53 -50.79
N ASN A 5 56.68 35.76 -51.48
CA ASN A 5 55.85 36.93 -51.29
C ASN A 5 55.28 36.91 -49.87
N LYS A 6 55.92 37.63 -48.94
CA LYS A 6 55.42 37.88 -47.59
C LYS A 6 54.21 38.81 -47.68
N GLN A 7 53.06 38.30 -48.12
CA GLN A 7 51.79 38.95 -47.86
C GLN A 7 51.56 38.91 -46.35
N THR A 8 51.92 40.00 -45.68
CA THR A 8 51.48 40.28 -44.33
C THR A 8 49.98 40.49 -44.38
N VAL A 9 49.22 39.42 -44.12
CA VAL A 9 47.77 39.47 -43.96
C VAL A 9 47.50 40.39 -42.76
N GLN A 10 47.25 41.66 -43.04
CA GLN A 10 46.85 42.62 -42.02
C GLN A 10 45.45 42.23 -41.53
N LEU A 11 45.43 41.57 -40.38
CA LEU A 11 44.21 41.18 -39.70
C LEU A 11 43.39 42.45 -39.45
N LYS A 12 42.23 42.56 -40.13
CA LYS A 12 41.39 43.75 -40.01
C LYS A 12 40.93 43.90 -38.56
N TRP A 13 41.00 45.12 -38.02
CA TRP A 13 40.77 45.43 -36.59
C TRP A 13 39.47 44.87 -35.98
N TRP A 14 38.47 44.58 -36.83
CA TRP A 14 37.11 44.22 -36.46
C TRP A 14 37.01 42.71 -36.23
N LEU A 15 37.87 41.92 -36.87
CA LEU A 15 38.03 40.49 -36.57
C LEU A 15 38.63 40.31 -35.16
N SER A 16 39.60 41.13 -34.79
CA SER A 16 40.15 41.16 -33.44
C SER A 16 39.10 41.53 -32.39
N LEU A 17 38.22 42.50 -32.70
CA LEU A 17 37.10 42.88 -31.84
C LEU A 17 36.10 41.73 -31.65
N ILE A 18 35.72 41.04 -32.73
CA ILE A 18 34.81 39.88 -32.67
C ILE A 18 35.41 38.75 -31.84
N LEU A 19 36.70 38.44 -32.05
CA LEU A 19 37.40 37.42 -31.26
C LEU A 19 37.42 37.76 -29.77
N LEU A 20 37.62 39.03 -29.42
CA LEU A 20 37.58 39.49 -28.04
C LEU A 20 36.17 39.34 -27.42
N VAL A 21 35.13 39.75 -28.13
CA VAL A 21 33.73 39.58 -27.66
C VAL A 21 33.38 38.10 -27.47
N MET A 22 33.77 37.24 -28.43
CA MET A 22 33.56 35.79 -28.34
C MET A 22 34.31 35.18 -27.16
N ALA A 23 35.55 35.62 -26.90
CA ALA A 23 36.31 35.18 -25.73
C ALA A 23 35.61 35.61 -24.42
N CYS A 24 35.10 36.85 -24.34
CA CYS A 24 34.34 37.31 -23.18
C CYS A 24 33.04 36.51 -22.96
N LEU A 25 32.29 36.23 -24.03
CA LEU A 25 31.06 35.42 -23.96
C LEU A 25 31.36 33.98 -23.54
N PHE A 26 32.45 33.40 -24.03
CA PHE A 26 32.89 32.06 -23.61
C PHE A 26 33.23 32.03 -22.12
N VAL A 27 34.02 33.00 -21.63
CA VAL A 27 34.32 33.11 -20.19
C VAL A 27 33.05 33.28 -19.37
N TYR A 28 32.10 34.12 -19.83
CA TYR A 28 30.82 34.29 -19.16
C TYR A 28 30.01 32.98 -19.11
N ALA A 29 29.93 32.24 -20.22
CA ALA A 29 29.24 30.96 -20.29
C ALA A 29 29.88 29.91 -19.37
N VAL A 30 31.22 29.85 -19.29
CA VAL A 30 31.94 28.97 -18.38
C VAL A 30 31.66 29.31 -16.92
N VAL A 31 31.71 30.60 -16.54
CA VAL A 31 31.37 31.05 -15.18
C VAL A 31 29.91 30.73 -14.84
N PHE A 32 28.99 30.95 -15.78
CA PHE A 32 27.58 30.62 -15.59
C PHE A 32 27.35 29.11 -15.43
N TRP A 33 28.04 28.28 -16.22
CA TRP A 33 27.96 26.83 -16.12
C TRP A 33 28.51 26.32 -14.78
N ILE A 34 29.68 26.79 -14.35
CA ILE A 34 30.27 26.46 -13.04
C ILE A 34 29.29 26.85 -11.92
N ARG A 35 28.73 28.07 -11.99
CA ARG A 35 27.74 28.53 -11.01
C ARG A 35 26.51 27.63 -11.01
N SER A 36 25.95 27.32 -12.18
CA SER A 36 24.79 26.42 -12.29
C SER A 36 25.05 25.04 -11.70
N GLU A 37 26.26 24.49 -11.86
CA GLU A 37 26.60 23.18 -11.33
C GLU A 37 26.80 23.21 -9.81
N LEU A 38 27.42 24.27 -9.27
CA LEU A 38 27.50 24.51 -7.83
C LEU A 38 26.11 24.62 -7.20
N PHE A 39 25.22 25.44 -7.77
CA PHE A 39 23.84 25.56 -7.30
C PHE A 39 23.07 24.24 -7.37
N ARG A 40 23.30 23.41 -8.40
CA ARG A 40 22.71 22.06 -8.48
C ARG A 40 23.22 21.14 -7.39
N SER A 41 24.51 21.21 -7.06
CA SER A 41 25.10 20.42 -5.98
C SER A 41 24.53 20.82 -4.62
N GLU A 42 24.51 22.11 -4.31
CA GLU A 42 23.93 22.64 -3.06
C GLU A 42 22.45 22.28 -2.93
N TYR A 43 21.68 22.46 -4.01
CA TYR A 43 20.25 22.11 -4.02
C TYR A 43 19.99 20.61 -3.78
N LYS A 44 20.83 19.72 -4.34
CA LYS A 44 20.74 18.28 -4.09
C LYS A 44 21.04 17.95 -2.63
N GLU A 45 22.07 18.58 -2.07
CA GLU A 45 22.44 18.39 -0.66
C GLU A 45 21.35 18.89 0.28
N ASP A 46 20.74 20.05 0.00
CA ASP A 46 19.63 20.59 0.79
C ASP A 46 18.38 19.71 0.71
N ILE A 47 18.02 19.19 -0.47
CA ILE A 47 16.92 18.23 -0.60
C ILE A 47 17.22 16.97 0.21
N GLN A 48 18.45 16.45 0.15
CA GLN A 48 18.83 15.26 0.90
C GLN A 48 18.74 15.52 2.40
N LYS A 49 19.27 16.64 2.89
CA LYS A 49 19.16 17.06 4.29
C LYS A 49 17.72 17.21 4.74
N GLN A 50 16.86 17.85 3.93
CA GLN A 50 15.44 17.98 4.22
C GLN A 50 14.75 16.61 4.29
N GLY A 51 15.09 15.70 3.38
CA GLY A 51 14.61 14.32 3.40
C GLY A 51 15.04 13.55 4.67
N GLU A 52 16.30 13.68 5.08
CA GLU A 52 16.82 13.08 6.31
C GLU A 52 16.11 13.63 7.56
N VAL A 53 15.90 14.95 7.63
CA VAL A 53 15.17 15.60 8.73
C VAL A 53 13.70 15.14 8.76
N ALA A 54 13.03 15.08 7.61
CA ALA A 54 11.65 14.62 7.51
C ALA A 54 11.52 13.15 7.96
N ASN A 55 12.43 12.27 7.51
CA ASN A 55 12.47 10.87 7.92
C ASN A 55 12.70 10.72 9.43
N LYS A 56 13.63 11.49 10.01
CA LYS A 56 13.89 11.48 11.45
C LYS A 56 12.67 11.97 12.25
N THR A 57 12.00 13.01 11.78
CA THR A 57 10.75 13.51 12.39
C THR A 57 9.66 12.44 12.36
N LEU A 58 9.45 11.80 11.21
CA LEU A 58 8.46 10.74 11.04
C LEU A 58 8.77 9.54 11.95
N GLN A 59 10.04 9.13 12.05
CA GLN A 59 10.46 8.09 12.98
C GLN A 59 10.17 8.47 14.43
N GLY A 60 10.51 9.69 14.85
CA GLY A 60 10.21 10.19 16.19
C GLY A 60 8.71 10.19 16.51
N MET A 61 7.86 10.50 15.52
CA MET A 61 6.40 10.40 15.64
C MET A 61 5.94 8.95 15.81
N MET A 62 6.42 8.02 14.98
CA MET A 62 6.08 6.58 15.11
C MET A 62 6.49 6.03 16.49
N GLU A 63 7.66 6.40 16.99
CA GLU A 63 8.11 6.03 18.34
C GLU A 63 7.20 6.63 19.42
N ALA A 64 6.72 7.86 19.25
CA ALA A 64 5.76 8.48 20.17
C ALA A 64 4.42 7.73 20.17
N VAL A 65 3.90 7.32 19.00
CA VAL A 65 2.70 6.50 18.88
C VAL A 65 2.87 5.15 19.59
N ALA A 66 4.02 4.50 19.41
CA ALA A 66 4.34 3.26 20.11
C ALA A 66 4.41 3.44 21.64
N ARG A 67 4.93 4.58 22.12
CA ARG A 67 4.93 4.94 23.55
C ARG A 67 3.51 5.16 24.08
N ILE A 68 2.66 5.90 23.37
CA ILE A 68 1.25 6.11 23.74
C ILE A 68 0.53 4.77 23.86
N LYS A 69 0.67 3.91 22.86
CA LYS A 69 0.11 2.55 22.84
C LYS A 69 0.51 1.76 24.09
N THR A 70 1.81 1.73 24.38
CA THR A 70 2.37 0.98 25.52
C THR A 70 1.96 1.55 26.87
N TYR A 71 1.79 2.87 26.96
CA TYR A 71 1.36 3.55 28.19
C TYR A 71 -0.12 3.29 28.48
N LEU A 72 -0.98 3.40 27.46
CA LEU A 72 -2.42 3.16 27.59
C LEU A 72 -2.72 1.68 27.88
N PHE A 73 -1.98 0.76 27.24
CA PHE A 73 -2.17 -0.67 27.43
C PHE A 73 -0.81 -1.37 27.58
N PRO A 74 -0.31 -1.52 28.82
CA PRO A 74 0.90 -2.32 29.07
C PRO A 74 0.67 -3.77 28.63
N ARG A 75 1.74 -4.40 28.12
CA ARG A 75 1.82 -5.61 27.26
C ARG A 75 0.82 -6.78 27.45
N ASN A 76 0.08 -6.86 28.56
CA ASN A 76 -0.85 -7.96 28.88
C ASN A 76 -2.31 -7.49 29.11
N ARG A 77 -2.67 -6.27 28.70
CA ARG A 77 -4.03 -5.74 28.86
C ARG A 77 -4.56 -5.13 27.56
N TRP A 78 -4.49 -5.89 26.46
CA TRP A 78 -5.22 -5.46 25.28
C TRP A 78 -6.72 -5.54 25.56
N PRO A 79 -7.51 -4.51 25.19
CA PRO A 79 -8.94 -4.54 25.41
C PRO A 79 -9.52 -5.69 24.57
N ALA A 80 -10.30 -6.55 25.23
CA ALA A 80 -10.98 -7.64 24.57
C ALA A 80 -11.96 -7.08 23.54
N VAL A 81 -11.87 -7.56 22.30
CA VAL A 81 -12.59 -7.00 21.17
C VAL A 81 -13.25 -8.09 20.36
N ARG A 82 -14.48 -7.79 19.92
CA ARG A 82 -15.21 -8.62 18.98
C ARG A 82 -15.32 -7.91 17.66
N VAL A 83 -14.87 -8.56 16.61
CA VAL A 83 -15.22 -8.18 15.24
C VAL A 83 -16.51 -8.91 14.89
N VAL A 84 -17.62 -8.18 14.83
CA VAL A 84 -18.94 -8.71 14.51
C VAL A 84 -19.01 -9.14 13.05
N SER A 85 -18.49 -8.32 12.14
CA SER A 85 -18.40 -8.66 10.72
C SER A 85 -17.20 -7.99 10.06
N MET A 86 -16.71 -8.59 8.99
CA MET A 86 -15.61 -8.05 8.20
C MET A 86 -15.92 -8.21 6.72
N ARG A 87 -15.67 -7.17 5.94
CA ARG A 87 -15.83 -7.18 4.48
C ARG A 87 -14.62 -6.58 3.81
N TYR A 88 -13.97 -7.35 2.94
CA TYR A 88 -12.91 -6.87 2.05
C TYR A 88 -13.47 -6.80 0.64
N GLN A 89 -13.30 -5.65 -0.01
CA GLN A 89 -13.57 -5.48 -1.44
C GLN A 89 -12.28 -5.06 -2.12
N ILE A 90 -11.83 -5.88 -3.06
CA ILE A 90 -10.56 -5.73 -3.74
C ILE A 90 -10.83 -5.59 -5.22
N PHE A 91 -10.51 -4.41 -5.75
CA PHE A 91 -10.66 -4.08 -7.15
C PHE A 91 -9.29 -4.08 -7.81
N ILE A 92 -9.08 -5.01 -8.73
CA ILE A 92 -7.82 -5.21 -9.46
C ILE A 92 -7.96 -4.57 -10.83
N SER A 93 -7.21 -3.51 -11.10
CA SER A 93 -7.20 -2.88 -12.42
C SER A 93 -6.40 -3.68 -13.45
N ASN A 94 -6.53 -3.31 -14.72
CA ASN A 94 -5.85 -3.97 -15.84
C ASN A 94 -4.32 -3.95 -15.75
N ASN A 95 -3.75 -3.00 -14.99
CA ASN A 95 -2.31 -2.91 -14.70
C ASN A 95 -1.92 -3.60 -13.38
N PHE A 96 -2.84 -4.33 -12.75
CA PHE A 96 -2.66 -5.05 -11.49
C PHE A 96 -2.43 -4.16 -10.26
N ASP A 97 -2.73 -2.87 -10.34
CA ASP A 97 -2.96 -2.07 -9.14
C ASP A 97 -4.20 -2.58 -8.42
N ALA A 98 -4.23 -2.41 -7.10
CA ALA A 98 -5.39 -2.73 -6.30
C ALA A 98 -5.94 -1.49 -5.64
N GLN A 99 -7.26 -1.36 -5.65
CA GLN A 99 -7.95 -0.58 -4.63
C GLN A 99 -8.62 -1.56 -3.66
N VAL A 100 -8.34 -1.37 -2.38
CA VAL A 100 -8.88 -2.20 -1.31
C VAL A 100 -9.76 -1.33 -0.43
N ILE A 101 -10.95 -1.84 -0.12
CA ILE A 101 -11.89 -1.27 0.84
C ILE A 101 -12.18 -2.35 1.87
N CYS A 102 -11.88 -2.09 3.12
CA CYS A 102 -12.14 -2.96 4.26
C CYS A 102 -13.21 -2.32 5.14
N GLU A 103 -14.23 -3.07 5.52
CA GLU A 103 -15.24 -2.65 6.48
C GLU A 103 -15.21 -3.62 7.66
N PHE A 104 -15.10 -3.08 8.87
CA PHE A 104 -15.11 -3.84 10.11
C PHE A 104 -16.23 -3.33 10.99
N ALA A 105 -17.12 -4.22 11.44
CA ALA A 105 -18.02 -3.93 12.54
C ALA A 105 -17.36 -4.44 13.83
N ILE A 106 -16.99 -3.53 14.74
CA ILE A 106 -16.23 -3.85 15.95
C ILE A 106 -17.00 -3.48 17.21
N LYS A 107 -16.79 -4.26 18.27
CA LYS A 107 -17.42 -4.06 19.58
C LYS A 107 -16.40 -4.32 20.68
N ALA A 108 -16.31 -3.39 21.63
CA ALA A 108 -15.57 -3.58 22.87
C ALA A 108 -16.32 -4.58 23.77
N LEU A 109 -15.63 -5.54 24.36
CA LEU A 109 -16.28 -6.56 25.18
C LEU A 109 -16.27 -6.24 26.67
N ARG A 110 -15.09 -5.94 27.23
CA ARG A 110 -14.91 -5.72 28.68
C ARG A 110 -14.55 -4.28 28.96
N ASP A 111 -13.40 -3.87 28.44
CA ASP A 111 -12.85 -2.53 28.60
C ASP A 111 -13.09 -1.69 27.35
N PRO A 112 -13.17 -0.35 27.46
CA PRO A 112 -13.31 0.52 26.31
C PRO A 112 -12.16 0.36 25.31
N LEU A 113 -12.48 0.39 24.03
CA LEU A 113 -11.51 0.32 22.95
C LEU A 113 -11.12 1.74 22.53
N HIS A 114 -9.90 2.14 22.89
CA HIS A 114 -9.38 3.46 22.55
C HIS A 114 -8.76 3.51 21.15
N PHE A 115 -8.21 2.39 20.68
CA PHE A 115 -7.57 2.31 19.38
C PHE A 115 -7.64 0.92 18.77
N TRP A 116 -7.42 0.85 17.46
CA TRP A 116 -7.30 -0.37 16.68
C TRP A 116 -6.04 -0.32 15.82
N GLU A 117 -5.32 -1.43 15.72
CA GLU A 117 -4.12 -1.53 14.91
C GLU A 117 -4.45 -2.18 13.56
N PHE A 118 -4.19 -1.47 12.48
CA PHE A 118 -4.42 -1.97 11.12
C PHE A 118 -3.08 -2.11 10.40
N GLU A 119 -2.89 -3.25 9.75
CA GLU A 119 -1.67 -3.57 9.03
C GLU A 119 -2.00 -3.99 7.60
N VAL A 120 -1.22 -3.49 6.64
CA VAL A 120 -1.24 -3.93 5.26
C VAL A 120 0.19 -4.24 4.81
N TRP A 121 0.35 -5.31 4.06
CA TRP A 121 1.59 -5.68 3.41
C TRP A 121 1.33 -6.22 2.01
N VAL A 122 2.36 -6.21 1.18
CA VAL A 122 2.32 -6.70 -0.20
C VAL A 122 3.51 -7.62 -0.48
N GLU A 123 3.34 -8.47 -1.50
CA GLU A 123 4.40 -9.35 -1.98
C GLU A 123 5.57 -8.57 -2.62
N PRO A 124 6.77 -9.16 -2.73
CA PRO A 124 7.94 -8.51 -3.33
C PRO A 124 7.73 -8.02 -4.78
N GLU A 125 6.84 -8.67 -5.53
CA GLU A 125 6.50 -8.30 -6.91
C GLU A 125 5.69 -7.00 -7.06
N ALA A 126 5.12 -6.49 -5.98
CA ALA A 126 4.42 -5.22 -5.96
C ALA A 126 5.38 -4.02 -5.92
N ASP A 127 4.90 -2.88 -6.41
CA ASP A 127 5.69 -1.67 -6.41
C ASP A 127 5.80 -1.11 -4.98
N PRO A 128 6.99 -0.59 -4.59
CA PRO A 128 7.19 -0.03 -3.27
C PRO A 128 6.40 1.27 -3.11
N ALA A 129 5.80 1.45 -1.94
CA ALA A 129 5.23 2.71 -1.49
C ALA A 129 5.96 3.15 -0.23
N PHE A 130 6.70 4.27 -0.29
CA PHE A 130 7.56 4.69 0.82
C PHE A 130 6.78 5.24 2.00
N LEU A 131 5.68 5.95 1.73
CA LEU A 131 4.82 6.56 2.75
C LEU A 131 3.38 6.05 2.61
N LEU A 132 2.63 6.04 3.70
CA LEU A 132 1.20 5.73 3.70
C LEU A 132 0.40 6.67 2.77
N ASP A 133 0.79 7.95 2.68
CA ASP A 133 0.12 8.93 1.83
C ASP A 133 0.23 8.59 0.33
N CYS A 134 1.24 7.83 -0.08
CA CYS A 134 1.36 7.32 -1.46
C CYS A 134 0.25 6.30 -1.81
N LEU A 135 -0.48 5.80 -0.82
CA LEU A 135 -1.49 4.76 -0.98
C LEU A 135 -2.93 5.31 -0.95
N GLU A 136 -3.12 6.63 -0.99
CA GLU A 136 -4.44 7.25 -0.81
C GLU A 136 -5.21 6.72 0.42
N PHE A 137 -4.47 6.35 1.47
CA PHE A 137 -5.02 5.69 2.64
C PHE A 137 -6.02 6.59 3.36
N LYS A 138 -7.21 6.06 3.64
CA LYS A 138 -8.31 6.77 4.31
C LYS A 138 -8.97 5.84 5.31
N VAL A 139 -9.41 6.44 6.41
CA VAL A 139 -10.20 5.78 7.44
C VAL A 139 -11.46 6.61 7.68
N ARG A 140 -12.63 5.97 7.67
CA ARG A 140 -13.94 6.61 7.97
C ARG A 140 -14.73 5.77 8.95
N ASP A 141 -15.35 6.41 9.93
CA ASP A 141 -16.33 5.76 10.79
C ASP A 141 -17.68 5.93 10.12
N ALA A 142 -18.28 4.83 9.69
CA ALA A 142 -19.59 4.85 9.04
C ALA A 142 -20.73 5.14 10.05
N THR A 143 -20.47 5.06 11.36
CA THR A 143 -21.43 5.45 12.42
C THR A 143 -21.44 6.94 12.71
N GLY A 144 -20.51 7.70 12.12
CA GLY A 144 -20.48 9.17 12.19
C GLY A 144 -19.64 9.74 13.34
N HIS A 145 -18.94 8.90 14.11
CA HIS A 145 -18.01 9.37 15.14
C HIS A 145 -16.67 9.86 14.54
N PRO A 146 -16.05 10.91 15.11
CA PRO A 146 -14.71 11.29 14.70
C PRO A 146 -13.67 10.23 15.06
N GLN A 147 -12.60 10.22 14.30
CA GLN A 147 -11.47 9.32 14.50
C GLN A 147 -10.24 9.93 13.86
N THR A 148 -9.08 9.48 14.32
CA THR A 148 -7.81 9.86 13.71
C THR A 148 -6.94 8.63 13.56
N TYR A 149 -5.98 8.65 12.66
CA TYR A 149 -4.99 7.59 12.56
C TYR A 149 -3.58 8.17 12.50
N LEU A 150 -2.62 7.42 13.02
CA LEU A 150 -1.22 7.77 12.99
C LEU A 150 -0.41 6.57 12.50
N PRO A 151 0.60 6.77 11.62
CA PRO A 151 1.48 5.70 11.21
C PRO A 151 2.29 5.20 12.42
N CYS A 152 2.41 3.88 12.53
CA CYS A 152 3.25 3.18 13.51
C CYS A 152 4.48 2.55 12.86
N MET A 153 4.39 2.24 11.57
CA MET A 153 5.47 1.63 10.81
C MET A 153 5.32 1.97 9.33
N GLU A 154 6.41 2.46 8.76
CA GLU A 154 6.53 2.83 7.36
C GLU A 154 7.68 2.03 6.74
N SER A 155 7.34 0.96 6.03
CA SER A 155 8.28 0.20 5.18
C SER A 155 7.76 0.20 3.75
N GLU A 156 8.64 0.11 2.76
CA GLU A 156 8.31 0.14 1.33
C GLU A 156 7.16 -0.79 0.92
N ARG A 157 6.99 -1.93 1.60
CA ARG A 157 5.98 -2.96 1.29
C ARG A 157 5.10 -3.33 2.46
N ARG A 158 5.15 -2.56 3.55
CA ARG A 158 4.43 -2.86 4.77
C ARG A 158 4.11 -1.57 5.52
N LYS A 159 2.83 -1.36 5.81
CA LYS A 159 2.32 -0.22 6.56
C LYS A 159 1.58 -0.71 7.78
N LYS A 160 1.80 -0.03 8.90
CA LYS A 160 1.01 -0.22 10.11
C LYS A 160 0.53 1.12 10.60
N VAL A 161 -0.76 1.21 10.91
CA VAL A 161 -1.38 2.42 11.45
C VAL A 161 -2.10 2.10 12.75
N MET A 162 -2.07 3.06 13.66
CA MET A 162 -2.94 3.08 14.82
C MET A 162 -4.13 3.97 14.53
N ILE A 163 -5.34 3.44 14.65
CA ILE A 163 -6.60 4.16 14.48
C ILE A 163 -7.15 4.44 15.86
N TYR A 164 -7.34 5.70 16.22
CA TYR A 164 -7.87 6.14 17.50
C TYR A 164 -9.35 6.51 17.36
N PHE A 165 -10.19 5.93 18.23
CA PHE A 165 -11.62 6.21 18.28
C PHE A 165 -11.90 7.43 19.16
N LEU A 166 -12.65 8.41 18.66
CA LEU A 166 -12.98 9.64 19.38
C LEU A 166 -14.51 9.88 19.32
N PRO A 167 -15.29 9.59 20.38
CA PRO A 167 -14.90 8.98 21.65
C PRO A 167 -14.46 7.51 21.49
N GLN A 168 -13.86 6.93 22.52
CA GLN A 168 -13.56 5.49 22.58
C GLN A 168 -14.83 4.64 22.38
N VAL A 169 -14.68 3.39 21.95
CA VAL A 169 -15.81 2.45 21.86
C VAL A 169 -16.08 1.87 23.23
N GLU A 170 -17.24 2.13 23.81
CA GLU A 170 -17.62 1.62 25.13
C GLU A 170 -18.12 0.17 25.04
N SER A 171 -17.83 -0.65 26.05
CA SER A 171 -18.34 -2.03 26.11
C SER A 171 -19.87 -2.12 26.25
N ALA A 172 -20.48 -1.05 26.78
CA ALA A 172 -21.92 -0.91 26.92
C ALA A 172 -22.64 -0.46 25.63
N GLU A 173 -21.92 -0.12 24.55
CA GLU A 173 -22.55 0.23 23.28
C GLU A 173 -23.39 -0.94 22.76
N ALA A 174 -24.66 -0.68 22.42
CA ALA A 174 -25.57 -1.70 21.91
C ALA A 174 -25.10 -2.19 20.54
N ASP A 175 -24.87 -1.24 19.63
CA ASP A 175 -24.49 -1.46 18.24
C ASP A 175 -22.97 -1.46 18.05
N PRO A 176 -22.42 -2.28 17.14
CA PRO A 176 -21.00 -2.22 16.80
C PRO A 176 -20.66 -0.96 16.02
N ARG A 177 -19.45 -0.43 16.22
CA ARG A 177 -18.93 0.65 15.38
C ARG A 177 -18.42 0.10 14.05
N THR A 178 -18.72 0.81 12.98
CA THR A 178 -18.37 0.39 11.63
C THR A 178 -17.21 1.22 11.11
N LEU A 179 -16.04 0.61 11.05
CA LEU A 179 -14.81 1.21 10.56
C LEU A 179 -14.61 0.85 9.08
N SER A 180 -14.51 1.85 8.22
CA SER A 180 -14.20 1.70 6.79
C SER A 180 -12.78 2.20 6.50
N ILE A 181 -11.93 1.33 5.98
CA ILE A 181 -10.55 1.63 5.60
C ILE A 181 -10.43 1.47 4.10
N SER A 182 -9.87 2.44 3.39
CA SER A 182 -9.62 2.32 1.95
C SER A 182 -8.20 2.73 1.60
N TYR A 183 -7.56 2.00 0.69
CA TYR A 183 -6.25 2.35 0.15
C TYR A 183 -6.09 1.82 -1.27
N ARG A 184 -5.08 2.33 -1.97
CA ARG A 184 -4.66 1.90 -3.30
C ARG A 184 -3.19 1.51 -3.26
N TRP A 185 -2.87 0.34 -3.78
CA TRP A 185 -1.49 -0.12 -3.84
C TRP A 185 -1.07 -0.40 -5.30
N PRO A 186 -0.04 0.30 -5.82
CA PRO A 186 0.43 0.10 -7.18
C PRO A 186 1.02 -1.31 -7.39
N ARG A 187 0.58 -1.98 -8.45
CA ARG A 187 0.96 -3.35 -8.79
C ARG A 187 0.85 -4.34 -7.62
N MET A 188 -0.12 -4.16 -6.70
CA MET A 188 -0.32 -5.08 -5.56
C MET A 188 -0.36 -6.55 -5.99
N PHE A 189 -1.01 -6.81 -7.13
CA PHE A 189 -1.15 -8.13 -7.74
C PHE A 189 -0.07 -8.38 -8.81
N GLY A 190 1.14 -7.86 -8.61
CA GLY A 190 2.25 -8.04 -9.55
C GLY A 190 2.68 -9.50 -9.70
N ARG A 191 2.47 -10.34 -8.68
CA ARG A 191 2.71 -11.79 -8.76
C ARG A 191 1.63 -12.47 -9.60
N LEU A 192 0.37 -12.06 -9.48
CA LEU A 192 -0.70 -12.48 -10.38
C LEU A 192 -0.38 -12.23 -11.86
N ASP A 193 0.16 -11.04 -12.18
CA ASP A 193 0.59 -10.68 -13.55
C ASP A 193 1.69 -11.62 -14.04
N LYS A 194 2.78 -11.69 -13.27
CA LYS A 194 4.02 -12.40 -13.62
C LYS A 194 3.88 -13.92 -13.61
N ARG A 195 3.16 -14.47 -12.64
CA ARG A 195 3.08 -15.92 -12.35
C ARG A 195 1.73 -16.53 -12.68
N GLY A 196 0.69 -15.72 -12.93
CA GLY A 196 -0.66 -16.19 -13.20
C GLY A 196 -1.44 -16.68 -11.97
N GLN A 197 -0.87 -16.51 -10.77
CA GLN A 197 -1.45 -16.96 -9.51
C GLN A 197 -1.07 -16.06 -8.34
N GLU A 198 -1.96 -15.94 -7.37
CA GLU A 198 -1.76 -15.16 -6.13
C GLU A 198 -2.39 -15.88 -4.95
N TYR A 199 -1.71 -15.84 -3.81
CA TYR A 199 -2.25 -16.31 -2.54
C TYR A 199 -2.77 -15.12 -1.76
N TRP A 200 -4.02 -15.18 -1.33
CA TRP A 200 -4.57 -14.17 -0.44
C TRP A 200 -4.66 -14.71 0.97
N GLN A 201 -3.88 -14.11 1.86
CA GLN A 201 -3.90 -14.41 3.28
C GLN A 201 -4.55 -13.27 4.06
N TRP A 202 -5.46 -13.61 4.98
CA TRP A 202 -6.04 -12.63 5.88
C TRP A 202 -5.84 -13.05 7.34
N TYR A 203 -5.80 -12.04 8.20
CA TYR A 203 -5.60 -12.19 9.62
C TYR A 203 -6.59 -11.31 10.39
N GLN A 204 -7.24 -11.88 11.40
CA GLN A 204 -8.13 -11.13 12.29
C GLN A 204 -7.92 -11.52 13.76
N VAL A 205 -7.89 -10.50 14.63
CA VAL A 205 -7.96 -10.65 16.08
C VAL A 205 -9.41 -10.44 16.51
N SER A 206 -10.03 -11.46 17.10
CA SER A 206 -11.36 -11.38 17.69
C SER A 206 -11.44 -12.38 18.84
N ASP A 207 -11.94 -11.95 20.00
CA ASP A 207 -12.12 -12.79 21.18
C ASP A 207 -13.40 -13.65 21.12
N GLU A 208 -14.35 -13.26 20.28
CA GLU A 208 -15.60 -13.98 20.02
C GLU A 208 -15.79 -14.27 18.53
N ASN A 209 -16.72 -15.18 18.19
CA ASN A 209 -17.07 -15.49 16.81
C ASN A 209 -17.50 -14.23 16.04
N ALA A 210 -16.94 -14.09 14.84
CA ALA A 210 -17.43 -13.13 13.87
C ALA A 210 -18.65 -13.73 13.15
N GLN A 211 -19.73 -12.96 13.02
CA GLN A 211 -20.97 -13.42 12.42
C GLN A 211 -20.81 -13.69 10.92
N SER A 212 -20.06 -12.84 10.22
CA SER A 212 -19.77 -13.02 8.79
C SER A 212 -18.44 -12.37 8.43
N LEU A 213 -17.60 -13.13 7.72
CA LEU A 213 -16.42 -12.63 7.02
C LEU A 213 -16.65 -12.75 5.53
N LYS A 214 -16.44 -11.67 4.79
CA LYS A 214 -16.70 -11.61 3.37
C LYS A 214 -15.51 -11.03 2.62
N PHE A 215 -15.06 -11.71 1.58
CA PHE A 215 -13.96 -11.27 0.73
C PHE A 215 -14.43 -11.24 -0.72
N GLU A 216 -14.31 -10.09 -1.36
CA GLU A 216 -14.77 -9.85 -2.71
C GLU A 216 -13.59 -9.42 -3.59
N PHE A 217 -13.36 -10.14 -4.69
CA PHE A 217 -12.29 -9.84 -5.63
C PHE A 217 -12.91 -9.57 -6.99
N TYR A 218 -12.61 -8.42 -7.57
CA TYR A 218 -13.14 -8.01 -8.86
C TYR A 218 -12.00 -7.59 -9.78
N LEU A 219 -11.99 -8.11 -11.00
CA LEU A 219 -11.00 -7.77 -12.02
C LEU A 219 -11.61 -6.81 -13.04
N GLU A 220 -10.87 -5.77 -13.40
CA GLU A 220 -11.29 -4.83 -14.43
C GLU A 220 -11.47 -5.56 -15.78
N PRO A 221 -12.56 -5.29 -16.51
CA PRO A 221 -12.71 -5.83 -17.85
C PRO A 221 -11.63 -5.26 -18.77
N GLY A 222 -11.06 -6.12 -19.62
CA GLY A 222 -10.00 -5.74 -20.55
C GLY A 222 -8.59 -6.17 -20.14
N ALA A 223 -8.41 -6.78 -18.96
CA ALA A 223 -7.13 -7.36 -18.52
C ALA A 223 -6.64 -8.55 -19.37
N GLY A 224 -7.43 -8.99 -20.36
CA GLY A 224 -7.14 -10.11 -21.24
C GLY A 224 -7.22 -11.50 -20.57
N ARG A 225 -7.67 -11.56 -19.31
CA ARG A 225 -7.79 -12.79 -18.51
C ARG A 225 -9.02 -12.71 -17.62
N ALA A 226 -9.58 -13.87 -17.26
CA ALA A 226 -10.65 -13.97 -16.26
C ALA A 226 -10.06 -14.40 -14.91
N LEU A 227 -10.63 -13.86 -13.83
CA LEU A 227 -10.33 -14.27 -12.48
C LEU A 227 -10.97 -15.64 -12.20
N LYS A 228 -10.19 -16.60 -11.72
CA LYS A 228 -10.71 -17.78 -11.03
C LYS A 228 -10.23 -17.77 -9.61
N CYS A 229 -11.12 -18.15 -8.71
CA CYS A 229 -10.84 -18.29 -7.30
C CYS A 229 -11.04 -19.74 -6.89
N GLU A 230 -10.19 -20.21 -5.98
CA GLU A 230 -10.25 -21.54 -5.42
C GLU A 230 -9.89 -21.46 -3.92
N CYS A 231 -10.62 -22.21 -3.10
CA CYS A 231 -10.29 -22.37 -1.69
C CYS A 231 -9.28 -23.51 -1.55
N VAL A 232 -8.09 -23.22 -1.02
CA VAL A 232 -7.03 -24.24 -0.82
C VAL A 232 -7.05 -24.84 0.58
N THR A 233 -7.87 -24.31 1.49
CA THR A 233 -8.10 -24.91 2.80
C THR A 233 -9.27 -25.90 2.74
N PRO A 234 -9.28 -26.94 3.60
CA PRO A 234 -10.41 -27.87 3.67
C PRO A 234 -11.72 -27.10 3.86
N GLU A 235 -12.72 -27.38 3.03
CA GLU A 235 -14.03 -26.74 3.10
C GLU A 235 -14.59 -26.87 4.52
N ARG A 236 -14.90 -25.73 5.15
CA ARG A 236 -15.66 -25.74 6.40
C ARG A 236 -17.15 -25.81 6.11
N PRO A 237 -17.94 -26.38 7.03
CA PRO A 237 -19.39 -26.32 6.92
C PRO A 237 -19.86 -24.87 6.77
N LYS A 238 -20.69 -24.60 5.74
CA LYS A 238 -21.34 -23.30 5.45
C LYS A 238 -20.46 -22.22 4.79
N GLU A 239 -19.20 -22.48 4.50
CA GLU A 239 -18.43 -21.58 3.64
C GLU A 239 -19.00 -21.59 2.22
N SER A 240 -18.91 -20.47 1.51
CA SER A 240 -19.30 -20.42 0.10
C SER A 240 -18.35 -19.57 -0.72
N LEU A 241 -18.09 -20.02 -1.94
CA LEU A 241 -17.34 -19.31 -2.96
C LEU A 241 -18.22 -19.21 -4.21
N GLN A 242 -18.56 -17.99 -4.60
CA GLN A 242 -19.54 -17.74 -5.66
C GLN A 242 -19.01 -16.71 -6.65
N GLU A 243 -19.29 -16.92 -7.94
CA GLU A 243 -19.06 -15.90 -8.95
C GLU A 243 -19.96 -14.69 -8.70
N SER A 244 -19.42 -13.51 -8.94
CA SER A 244 -20.12 -12.25 -8.74
C SER A 244 -19.74 -11.26 -9.83
N THR A 245 -20.55 -10.22 -9.97
CA THR A 245 -20.23 -9.08 -10.84
C THR A 245 -20.68 -7.82 -10.15
N ILE A 246 -19.80 -6.82 -10.10
CA ILE A 246 -20.12 -5.51 -9.54
C ILE A 246 -20.08 -4.43 -10.64
N SER A 247 -20.99 -3.47 -10.55
CA SER A 247 -20.99 -2.32 -11.46
C SER A 247 -20.15 -1.20 -10.87
N ARG A 248 -19.17 -0.70 -11.62
CA ARG A 248 -18.28 0.37 -11.21
C ARG A 248 -18.15 1.40 -12.32
N GLY A 249 -18.82 2.53 -12.17
CA GLY A 249 -19.05 3.47 -13.28
C GLY A 249 -19.91 2.80 -14.35
N SER A 250 -19.47 2.83 -15.61
CA SER A 250 -20.14 2.17 -16.73
C SER A 250 -19.70 0.71 -16.94
N ALA A 251 -18.64 0.25 -16.25
CA ALA A 251 -18.06 -1.07 -16.46
C ALA A 251 -18.63 -2.10 -15.46
N ARG A 252 -18.81 -3.34 -15.93
CA ARG A 252 -19.12 -4.51 -15.10
C ARG A 252 -17.84 -5.29 -14.83
N TRP A 253 -17.48 -5.40 -13.57
CA TRP A 253 -16.27 -6.07 -13.12
C TRP A 253 -16.63 -7.48 -12.66
N PRO A 254 -16.27 -8.53 -13.41
CA PRO A 254 -16.46 -9.91 -12.96
C PRO A 254 -15.53 -10.23 -11.80
N GLY A 255 -15.97 -11.13 -10.93
CA GLY A 255 -15.26 -11.41 -9.70
C GLY A 255 -15.82 -12.58 -8.93
N TRP A 256 -15.38 -12.70 -7.69
CA TRP A 256 -15.74 -13.76 -6.78
C TRP A 256 -16.01 -13.21 -5.39
N ILE A 257 -16.96 -13.84 -4.70
CA ILE A 257 -17.26 -13.59 -3.30
C ILE A 257 -16.99 -14.88 -2.54
N TYR A 258 -16.10 -14.79 -1.55
CA TYR A 258 -15.88 -15.82 -0.56
C TYR A 258 -16.50 -15.36 0.77
N GLU A 259 -17.35 -16.19 1.36
CA GLU A 259 -18.06 -15.89 2.59
C GLU A 259 -17.89 -17.01 3.62
N VAL A 260 -17.56 -16.62 4.85
CA VAL A 260 -17.38 -17.49 6.01
C VAL A 260 -18.35 -17.02 7.11
N PRO A 261 -19.49 -17.70 7.29
CA PRO A 261 -20.42 -17.40 8.37
C PRO A 261 -19.93 -17.99 9.70
N ASP A 262 -20.22 -17.30 10.80
CA ASP A 262 -19.92 -17.76 12.18
C ASP A 262 -18.45 -18.20 12.36
N ALA A 263 -17.53 -17.36 11.91
CA ALA A 263 -16.10 -17.63 11.98
C ALA A 263 -15.62 -17.62 13.43
N ALA A 264 -15.10 -18.76 13.89
CA ALA A 264 -14.63 -18.95 15.27
C ALA A 264 -13.45 -18.01 15.62
N PRO A 265 -13.27 -17.67 16.92
CA PRO A 265 -12.15 -16.90 17.39
C PRO A 265 -10.91 -17.80 17.32
N GLY A 266 -9.78 -17.27 16.85
CA GLY A 266 -8.51 -17.97 17.05
C GLY A 266 -8.14 -19.16 16.17
N GLU A 267 -8.75 -19.36 15.01
CA GLU A 267 -8.40 -20.53 14.19
C GLU A 267 -7.36 -20.28 13.10
N ILE A 268 -6.19 -20.91 13.28
CA ILE A 268 -5.07 -21.03 12.36
C ILE A 268 -5.28 -22.23 11.44
N ARG A 269 -5.23 -22.06 10.12
CA ARG A 269 -4.61 -23.01 9.17
C ARG A 269 -4.12 -22.30 7.91
N GLY A 270 -2.83 -22.02 7.88
CA GLY A 270 -2.08 -21.76 6.65
C GLY A 270 -1.02 -22.82 6.55
N LEU A 271 -0.99 -23.45 5.38
CA LEU A 271 0.04 -24.36 4.94
C LEU A 271 1.41 -23.67 5.01
N THR A 272 2.09 -23.79 6.15
CA THR A 272 3.52 -24.05 6.11
C THR A 272 3.69 -25.43 5.48
N ASP A 273 4.33 -25.49 4.31
CA ASP A 273 4.85 -26.70 3.63
C ASP A 273 4.02 -27.42 2.55
N HIS A 274 3.22 -26.72 1.75
CA HIS A 274 2.91 -27.21 0.38
C HIS A 274 3.48 -26.30 -0.70
N GLN A 275 4.81 -26.37 -0.83
CA GLN A 275 5.54 -25.92 -2.01
C GLN A 275 5.53 -26.95 -3.16
N GLU A 276 4.86 -28.09 -3.00
CA GLU A 276 4.87 -29.18 -4.00
C GLU A 276 3.46 -29.68 -4.33
N ALA A 277 2.72 -28.95 -5.17
CA ALA A 277 1.80 -29.52 -6.14
C ALA A 277 1.11 -28.40 -6.93
N LEU A 278 1.61 -28.10 -8.12
CA LEU A 278 0.81 -28.19 -9.36
C LEU A 278 1.65 -27.69 -10.53
N THR A 279 2.06 -28.68 -11.30
CA THR A 279 2.88 -28.61 -12.49
C THR A 279 2.11 -27.93 -13.63
N ARG A 280 2.77 -26.95 -14.27
CA ARG A 280 2.61 -26.49 -15.66
C ARG A 280 1.20 -26.53 -16.27
N THR A 281 0.70 -25.36 -16.63
CA THR A 281 0.08 -25.19 -17.96
C THR A 281 0.31 -23.77 -18.47
N ARG A 282 1.08 -23.65 -19.56
CA ARG A 282 1.31 -22.38 -20.26
C ARG A 282 0.20 -22.17 -21.31
N ARG A 283 -0.22 -20.90 -21.37
CA ARG A 283 -0.97 -20.21 -22.42
C ARG A 283 -2.46 -20.59 -22.49
N THR A 284 -3.31 -19.57 -22.41
CA THR A 284 -4.79 -19.62 -22.36
C THR A 284 -5.44 -20.19 -21.09
N ALA A 285 -4.73 -20.19 -19.95
CA ALA A 285 -5.29 -20.59 -18.67
C ALA A 285 -5.84 -19.39 -17.87
N PRO A 286 -6.95 -19.57 -17.13
CA PRO A 286 -7.45 -18.58 -16.16
C PRO A 286 -6.41 -18.32 -15.05
N ILE A 287 -6.45 -17.11 -14.50
CA ILE A 287 -5.66 -16.74 -13.33
C ILE A 287 -6.26 -17.41 -12.08
N GLN A 288 -5.46 -18.03 -11.22
CA GLN A 288 -5.93 -18.66 -9.97
C GLN A 288 -5.62 -17.80 -8.73
N PHE A 289 -6.67 -17.47 -7.97
CA PHE A 289 -6.61 -16.90 -6.63
C PHE A 289 -6.82 -18.00 -5.60
N LEU A 290 -5.87 -18.11 -4.68
CA LEU A 290 -5.85 -19.15 -3.67
C LEU A 290 -6.10 -18.52 -2.30
N PHE A 291 -7.23 -18.85 -1.67
CA PHE A 291 -7.63 -18.33 -0.37
C PHE A 291 -6.99 -19.11 0.78
N ALA A 292 -6.28 -18.43 1.67
CA ALA A 292 -5.80 -18.99 2.94
C ALA A 292 -6.16 -18.05 4.11
N GLY A 293 -7.15 -18.38 4.92
CA GLY A 293 -7.62 -17.53 6.03
C GLY A 293 -7.02 -17.87 7.40
N HIS A 294 -6.77 -16.87 8.24
CA HIS A 294 -6.28 -17.05 9.61
C HIS A 294 -6.95 -16.13 10.62
N CYS A 295 -7.24 -16.65 11.81
CA CYS A 295 -7.51 -15.88 13.03
C CYS A 295 -6.50 -16.29 14.11
N LEU A 296 -6.02 -15.36 14.93
CA LEU A 296 -5.22 -15.67 16.13
C LEU A 296 -5.97 -15.20 17.38
N LEU A 297 -5.79 -15.95 18.47
CA LEU A 297 -6.05 -15.46 19.82
C LEU A 297 -4.87 -14.58 20.27
N PRO A 298 -5.11 -13.59 21.14
CA PRO A 298 -4.08 -12.66 21.63
C PRO A 298 -2.91 -13.34 22.36
#